data_AF-A0A3N5FX79-F1
#
_entry.id   AF-A0A3N5FX79-F1
#
_cell.length_a   1.000
_cell.length_b   1.000
_cell.length_c   1.000
_cell.angle_alpha   90.00
_cell.angle_beta   90.00
_cell.angle_gamma   90.00
#
_symmetry.space_group_name_H-M   'P 1'
#
loop_
_entity.id
_entity.type
_entity.pdbx_description
1 polymer ?
#
loop_
_entity_poly.entity_id
_entity_poly.type
_entity_poly.pdbx_seq_one_letter_code
_entity_poly.pdbx_strand_id
1 'polypeptide(L)'
;GEARFTVTAAGNGERSRSTTNVGIRADLPEVTVEEAGGIAKATLDVPFESAERFRPETLRRTVRVGPIPLVQFSGKLQHLLHYPYGCLEQTTSTAFPLIYIADIARALEPDLLDPKKGRGDPADMVQEGLRRIATMQLPGGGFALWPGDGSIHPWGSVYATHFVVEAKRAGHPVEDGLHRNALAWLAGHVKAKGTYGGAELQRMAYGLYVLARAGRADLGTMDFIREKHAQNLSVESRALLAAAYGTAGNPRAMAALLGNLGQIEQVQRETGGNFNSAIRNRALLLLALLESQPQSPRIPQLVDRLARDAREIPYWSTQEEGFTLLALGQFIKRQASYPPYSGTVFVGGKKAGTFTNKTATFANLRGSGPVRLQMNPGYKPGAAFFSVLSRGVPTDAAFQPSRAGLEIEREFKNRDGGPLDLRNVRQGDLVVIKTRVRSVSGPIHNVALVNLLPSGLEVENPRLETTEQLPWVNDANLIPRYLDLRDDRILLFVDLPPDAWQTFYTLVRAVSPGTFRLPPVQAEAMYDPTLRATGERGTMEVKTR
;
A
#
# COMPACT_ATOMS: atom_id res chain seq x y z
N GLY A 1 1.95 17.55 11.80
CA GLY A 1 2.77 18.60 12.43
C GLY A 1 2.66 18.47 13.94
N GLU A 2 3.30 19.37 14.69
CA GLU A 2 3.29 19.35 16.15
C GLU A 2 3.12 20.79 16.66
N ALA A 3 2.17 20.99 17.57
CA ALA A 3 2.01 22.25 18.30
C ALA A 3 2.64 22.11 19.68
N ARG A 4 3.55 23.01 20.03
CA ARG A 4 4.13 23.08 21.37
C ARG A 4 3.43 24.16 22.18
N PHE A 5 2.78 23.76 23.26
CA PHE A 5 2.19 24.64 24.26
C PHE A 5 3.16 24.77 25.44
N THR A 6 3.45 25.99 25.86
CA THR A 6 4.24 26.26 27.07
C THR A 6 3.42 27.14 27.99
N VAL A 7 3.19 26.66 29.22
CA VAL A 7 2.60 27.43 30.30
C VAL A 7 3.69 27.79 31.29
N THR A 8 3.75 29.05 31.70
CA THR A 8 4.64 29.53 32.74
C THR A 8 3.80 30.14 33.85
N ALA A 9 4.04 29.74 35.09
CA ALA A 9 3.51 30.38 36.29
C ALA A 9 4.67 31.01 37.07
N ALA A 10 4.45 32.19 37.65
CA ALA A 10 5.43 32.87 38.51
C ALA A 10 4.73 33.50 39.72
N GLY A 11 5.37 33.42 40.89
CA GLY A 11 4.88 33.96 42.16
C GLY A 11 5.90 33.78 43.28
N ASN A 12 5.94 34.71 44.25
CA ASN A 12 6.89 34.70 45.38
C ASN A 12 8.38 34.60 44.98
N GLY A 13 8.77 35.19 43.84
CA GLY A 13 10.14 35.10 43.33
C GLY A 13 10.47 33.77 42.62
N GLU A 14 9.55 32.81 42.63
CA GLU A 14 9.70 31.52 41.98
C GLU A 14 9.00 31.47 40.62
N ARG A 15 9.50 30.61 39.73
CA ARG A 15 8.96 30.39 38.39
C ARG A 15 8.89 28.91 38.06
N SER A 16 7.73 28.45 37.62
CA SER A 16 7.51 27.10 37.10
C SER A 16 7.11 27.14 35.63
N ARG A 17 7.55 26.14 34.87
CA ARG A 17 7.28 26.00 33.43
C ARG A 17 6.84 24.57 33.14
N SER A 18 5.73 24.42 32.44
CA SER A 18 5.27 23.15 31.87
C SER A 18 5.15 23.27 30.36
N THR A 19 5.57 22.23 29.64
CA THR A 19 5.49 22.17 28.18
C THR A 19 4.76 20.90 27.79
N THR A 20 3.78 21.03 26.89
CA THR A 20 3.09 19.90 26.28
C THR A 20 3.12 20.03 24.77
N ASN A 21 3.21 18.90 24.08
CA ASN A 21 3.21 18.82 22.64
C ASN A 21 1.94 18.11 22.17
N VAL A 22 1.28 18.64 21.15
CA VAL A 22 0.05 18.08 20.59
C VAL A 22 0.24 17.84 19.10
N GLY A 23 -0.06 16.62 18.66
CA GLY A 23 -0.02 16.27 17.24
C GLY A 23 -1.10 17.01 16.44
N ILE A 24 -0.72 17.55 15.28
CA ILE A 24 -1.65 18.21 14.36
C ILE A 24 -1.75 17.38 13.09
N ARG A 25 -2.97 16.97 12.74
CA ARG A 25 -3.33 16.41 11.43
C ARG A 25 -4.34 17.31 10.73
N ALA A 26 -4.26 17.36 9.40
CA ALA A 26 -5.31 17.93 8.57
C ALA A 26 -6.63 17.14 8.66
N ASP A 27 -7.73 17.87 8.47
CA ASP A 27 -9.11 17.35 8.39
C ASP A 27 -9.39 16.57 7.11
N LEU A 28 -8.65 16.88 6.04
CA LEU A 28 -8.72 16.17 4.76
C LEU A 28 -7.47 15.33 4.55
N PRO A 29 -7.58 14.14 3.93
CA PRO A 29 -6.42 13.36 3.56
C PRO A 29 -5.55 14.14 2.55
N GLU A 30 -4.23 13.97 2.66
CA GLU A 30 -3.33 14.51 1.64
C GLU A 30 -3.54 13.79 0.31
N VAL A 31 -3.56 14.56 -0.78
CA VAL A 31 -3.61 14.03 -2.14
C VAL A 31 -2.21 14.15 -2.74
N THR A 32 -1.78 13.12 -3.46
CA THR A 32 -0.51 13.09 -4.17
C THR A 32 -0.78 13.02 -5.68
N VAL A 33 -0.08 13.85 -6.44
CA VAL A 33 0.00 13.81 -7.90
C VAL A 33 1.43 13.43 -8.26
N GLU A 34 1.59 12.43 -9.12
CA GLU A 34 2.90 11.94 -9.57
C GLU A 34 3.01 12.11 -11.08
N GLU A 35 4.07 12.78 -11.51
CA GLU A 35 4.48 12.88 -12.91
C GLU A 35 5.84 12.19 -13.05
N ALA A 36 5.96 11.23 -13.97
CA ALA A 36 7.18 10.45 -14.12
C ALA A 36 7.46 10.09 -15.58
N GLY A 37 8.73 9.81 -15.89
CA GLY A 37 9.11 9.42 -17.24
C GLY A 37 10.62 9.32 -17.48
N GLY A 38 10.99 9.01 -18.72
CA GLY A 38 12.36 9.16 -19.23
C GLY A 38 12.62 10.56 -19.79
N ILE A 39 13.84 11.05 -19.65
CA ILE A 39 14.29 12.33 -20.19
C ILE A 39 14.88 12.11 -21.58
N ALA A 40 14.10 12.38 -22.62
CA ALA A 40 14.52 12.22 -24.02
C ALA A 40 15.13 13.49 -24.64
N LYS A 41 14.76 14.67 -24.12
CA LYS A 41 15.15 15.99 -24.65
C LYS A 41 16.10 16.71 -23.70
N ALA A 42 16.84 17.70 -24.22
CA ALA A 42 17.81 18.46 -23.43
C ALA A 42 17.13 19.29 -22.33
N THR A 43 15.90 19.72 -22.58
CA THR A 43 15.03 20.36 -21.59
C THR A 43 13.70 19.63 -21.55
N LEU A 44 13.25 19.31 -20.34
CA LEU A 44 11.92 18.79 -20.06
C LEU A 44 11.25 19.68 -19.01
N ASP A 45 10.12 20.27 -19.38
CA ASP A 45 9.24 21.01 -18.48
C ASP A 45 8.10 20.10 -18.02
N VAL A 46 7.96 19.96 -16.71
CA VAL A 46 6.88 19.22 -16.04
C VAL A 46 5.95 20.27 -15.41
N PRO A 47 4.80 20.57 -16.04
CA PRO A 47 3.84 21.51 -15.48
C PRO A 47 3.25 20.94 -14.17
N PHE A 48 2.76 21.82 -13.31
CA PHE A 48 1.95 21.40 -12.17
C PHE A 48 0.57 22.03 -12.30
N GLU A 49 -0.27 21.34 -13.08
CA GLU A 49 -1.66 21.70 -13.23
C GLU A 49 -2.38 21.49 -11.89
N SER A 50 -3.42 22.29 -11.63
CA SER A 50 -4.25 22.16 -10.42
C SER A 50 -3.58 22.54 -9.09
N ALA A 51 -2.55 23.39 -9.09
CA ALA A 51 -1.91 23.83 -7.86
C ALA A 51 -2.86 24.53 -6.89
N GLU A 52 -3.88 25.22 -7.40
CA GLU A 52 -4.94 25.89 -6.65
C GLU A 52 -5.87 24.94 -5.90
N ARG A 53 -5.85 23.63 -6.23
CA ARG A 53 -6.59 22.61 -5.48
C ARG A 53 -5.98 22.32 -4.12
N PHE A 54 -4.74 22.70 -3.88
CA PHE A 54 -4.02 22.44 -2.63
C PHE A 54 -3.94 23.68 -1.75
N ARG A 55 -4.00 23.49 -0.43
CA ARG A 55 -3.66 24.53 0.54
C ARG A 55 -2.17 24.88 0.41
N PRO A 56 -1.79 26.13 0.03
CA PRO A 56 -0.42 26.46 -0.34
C PRO A 56 0.64 26.12 0.72
N GLU A 57 0.31 26.25 1.99
CA GLU A 57 1.18 25.94 3.13
C GLU A 57 1.47 24.45 3.29
N THR A 58 0.60 23.60 2.76
CA THR A 58 0.71 22.13 2.82
C THR A 58 1.40 21.54 1.59
N LEU A 59 1.41 22.25 0.45
CA LEU A 59 2.02 21.77 -0.79
C LEU A 59 3.53 21.52 -0.62
N ARG A 60 3.95 20.29 -0.82
CA ARG A 60 5.35 19.85 -0.88
C ARG A 60 5.58 19.15 -2.19
N ARG A 61 6.74 19.39 -2.79
CA ARG A 61 7.16 18.73 -4.01
C ARG A 61 8.49 18.03 -3.80
N THR A 62 8.61 16.85 -4.38
CA THR A 62 9.83 16.05 -4.37
C THR A 62 10.16 15.69 -5.80
N VAL A 63 11.33 16.13 -6.27
CA VAL A 63 11.85 15.79 -7.60
C VAL A 63 12.94 14.75 -7.43
N ARG A 64 12.86 13.67 -8.20
CA ARG A 64 13.84 12.60 -8.23
C ARG A 64 14.34 12.43 -9.64
N VAL A 65 15.65 12.26 -9.79
CA VAL A 65 16.28 12.00 -11.08
C VAL A 65 17.31 10.90 -10.87
N GLY A 66 17.34 9.91 -11.75
CA GLY A 66 18.29 8.81 -11.65
C GLY A 66 18.34 7.95 -12.90
N PRO A 67 19.33 7.06 -12.99
CA PRO A 67 19.58 6.33 -14.23
C PRO A 67 18.73 5.05 -14.36
N ILE A 68 17.98 4.72 -13.31
CA ILE A 68 17.19 3.49 -13.18
C ILE A 68 15.71 3.76 -13.47
N PRO A 69 15.02 2.87 -14.19
CA PRO A 69 13.57 2.98 -14.40
C PRO A 69 12.75 3.04 -13.11
N LEU A 70 13.26 2.48 -11.99
CA LEU A 70 12.58 2.48 -10.68
C LEU A 70 12.28 3.89 -10.15
N VAL A 71 13.01 4.92 -10.60
CA VAL A 71 12.70 6.32 -10.24
C VAL A 71 11.25 6.68 -10.59
N GLN A 72 10.72 6.12 -11.68
CA GLN A 72 9.34 6.36 -12.12
C GLN A 72 8.28 5.74 -11.19
N PHE A 73 8.69 4.91 -10.23
CA PHE A 73 7.82 4.23 -9.27
C PHE A 73 8.05 4.75 -7.85
N SER A 74 8.74 5.88 -7.69
CA SER A 74 9.06 6.40 -6.36
C SER A 74 7.81 6.75 -5.55
N GLY A 75 6.72 7.21 -6.20
CA GLY A 75 5.44 7.40 -5.52
C GLY A 75 4.80 6.12 -5.03
N LYS A 76 4.97 5.01 -5.77
CA LYS A 76 4.50 3.67 -5.36
C LYS A 76 5.30 3.15 -4.16
N LEU A 77 6.61 3.34 -4.15
CA LEU A 77 7.43 3.06 -2.97
C LEU A 77 6.98 3.92 -1.78
N GLN A 78 6.78 5.22 -1.98
CA GLN A 78 6.34 6.11 -0.91
C GLN A 78 4.96 5.73 -0.38
N HIS A 79 4.05 5.28 -1.24
CA HIS A 79 2.72 4.81 -0.86
C HIS A 79 2.81 3.59 0.05
N LEU A 80 3.54 2.53 -0.35
CA LEU A 80 3.79 1.36 0.51
C LEU A 80 4.39 1.74 1.86
N LEU A 81 5.43 2.57 1.86
CA LEU A 81 6.14 2.94 3.09
C LEU A 81 5.30 3.81 4.05
N HIS A 82 4.19 4.40 3.60
CA HIS A 82 3.26 5.15 4.45
C HIS A 82 1.91 4.44 4.62
N TYR A 83 1.76 3.24 4.05
CA TYR A 83 0.47 2.55 4.06
C TYR A 83 0.07 2.23 5.51
N PRO A 84 -1.10 2.71 5.98
CA PRO A 84 -1.36 2.81 7.41
C PRO A 84 -1.93 1.53 8.04
N TYR A 85 -2.25 0.53 7.23
CA TYR A 85 -2.86 -0.73 7.66
C TYR A 85 -1.81 -1.85 7.68
N GLY A 86 -2.08 -2.90 8.45
CA GLY A 86 -1.09 -3.94 8.75
C GLY A 86 -1.63 -5.36 8.66
N CYS A 87 -2.42 -5.66 7.62
CA CYS A 87 -2.77 -7.03 7.26
C CYS A 87 -1.54 -7.77 6.71
N LEU A 88 -1.65 -9.09 6.54
CA LEU A 88 -0.60 -9.96 6.04
C LEU A 88 -0.04 -9.48 4.69
N GLU A 89 -0.94 -9.20 3.75
CA GLU A 89 -0.59 -8.78 2.40
C GLU A 89 0.18 -7.44 2.43
N GLN A 90 -0.33 -6.45 3.16
CA GLN A 90 0.24 -5.09 3.19
C GLN A 90 1.61 -5.08 3.86
N THR A 91 1.75 -5.85 4.95
CA THR A 91 3.02 -6.06 5.65
C THR A 91 4.04 -6.68 4.69
N THR A 92 3.62 -7.73 3.97
CA THR A 92 4.48 -8.42 3.00
C THR A 92 4.86 -7.50 1.84
N SER A 93 3.89 -6.81 1.23
CA SER A 93 4.10 -5.90 0.11
C SER A 93 5.03 -4.74 0.44
N THR A 94 5.00 -4.24 1.68
CA THR A 94 5.89 -3.17 2.13
C THR A 94 7.32 -3.66 2.36
N ALA A 95 7.49 -4.80 3.03
CA ALA A 95 8.80 -5.30 3.44
C ALA A 95 9.54 -6.04 2.32
N PHE A 96 8.83 -6.81 1.48
CA PHE A 96 9.45 -7.74 0.54
C PHE A 96 10.33 -7.04 -0.51
N PRO A 97 9.91 -5.95 -1.18
CA PRO A 97 10.76 -5.29 -2.17
C PRO A 97 12.08 -4.80 -1.57
N LEU A 98 12.07 -4.36 -0.31
CA LEU A 98 13.23 -3.77 0.37
C LEU A 98 14.43 -4.70 0.45
N ILE A 99 14.22 -6.03 0.40
CA ILE A 99 15.30 -7.03 0.28
C ILE A 99 16.20 -6.76 -0.95
N TYR A 100 15.62 -6.30 -2.06
CA TYR A 100 16.35 -6.09 -3.31
C TYR A 100 16.61 -4.63 -3.63
N ILE A 101 15.86 -3.70 -3.06
CA ILE A 101 15.98 -2.28 -3.39
C ILE A 101 16.53 -1.42 -2.25
N ALA A 102 17.07 -1.98 -1.16
CA ALA A 102 17.52 -1.20 0.01
C ALA A 102 18.32 0.08 -0.32
N ASP A 103 19.40 -0.03 -1.11
CA ASP A 103 20.22 1.14 -1.50
C ASP A 103 19.43 2.15 -2.33
N ILE A 104 18.61 1.65 -3.25
CA ILE A 104 17.79 2.49 -4.13
C ILE A 104 16.70 3.18 -3.31
N ALA A 105 16.05 2.46 -2.40
CA ALA A 105 15.05 3.00 -1.50
C ALA A 105 15.64 4.11 -0.65
N ARG A 106 16.84 3.92 -0.07
CA ARG A 106 17.57 5.00 0.64
C ARG A 106 17.83 6.21 -0.25
N ALA A 107 18.19 6.00 -1.52
CA ALA A 107 18.41 7.11 -2.44
C ALA A 107 17.11 7.86 -2.81
N LEU A 108 15.99 7.15 -2.92
CA LEU A 108 14.68 7.72 -3.25
C LEU A 108 14.01 8.37 -2.04
N GLU A 109 14.12 7.77 -0.85
CA GLU A 109 13.45 8.20 0.39
C GLU A 109 14.46 8.44 1.53
N PRO A 110 15.46 9.35 1.34
CA PRO A 110 16.58 9.50 2.28
C PRO A 110 16.15 9.96 3.68
N ASP A 111 15.17 10.87 3.78
CA ASP A 111 14.68 11.35 5.08
C ASP A 111 13.88 10.28 5.82
N LEU A 112 13.08 9.51 5.09
CA LEU A 112 12.22 8.47 5.65
C LEU A 112 13.02 7.24 6.08
N LEU A 113 14.14 6.96 5.40
CA LEU A 113 15.00 5.81 5.68
C LEU A 113 16.32 6.22 6.34
N ASP A 114 16.36 7.43 6.93
CA ASP A 114 17.44 7.86 7.83
C ASP A 114 17.32 7.08 9.15
N PRO A 115 18.33 6.28 9.54
CA PRO A 115 18.30 5.50 10.77
C PRO A 115 18.11 6.32 12.07
N LYS A 116 18.38 7.62 12.05
CA LYS A 116 18.29 8.50 13.22
C LYS A 116 16.99 9.29 13.29
N LYS A 117 16.29 9.46 12.16
CA LYS A 117 15.17 10.42 12.04
C LYS A 117 13.92 9.84 11.41
N GLY A 118 14.06 8.78 10.61
CA GLY A 118 12.99 8.17 9.84
C GLY A 118 12.48 6.86 10.46
N ARG A 119 12.00 5.96 9.60
CA ARG A 119 11.50 4.62 9.92
C ARG A 119 12.61 3.58 10.15
N GLY A 120 13.88 3.96 10.06
CA GLY A 120 15.02 3.05 10.23
C GLY A 120 15.61 2.55 8.91
N ASP A 121 16.55 1.61 9.00
CA ASP A 121 17.16 1.00 7.82
C ASP A 121 16.16 0.05 7.12
N PRO A 122 16.17 -0.06 5.78
CA PRO A 122 15.38 -1.07 5.07
C PRO A 122 15.50 -2.50 5.62
N ALA A 123 16.67 -2.89 6.15
CA ALA A 123 16.85 -4.18 6.79
C ALA A 123 16.03 -4.33 8.08
N ASP A 124 15.91 -3.27 8.88
CA ASP A 124 15.08 -3.26 10.09
C ASP A 124 13.60 -3.41 9.72
N MET A 125 13.16 -2.73 8.66
CA MET A 125 11.79 -2.85 8.14
C MET A 125 11.48 -4.26 7.65
N VAL A 126 12.45 -4.96 7.03
CA VAL A 126 12.32 -6.38 6.67
C VAL A 126 12.14 -7.24 7.92
N GLN A 127 12.91 -6.98 8.99
CA GLN A 127 12.80 -7.71 10.26
C GLN A 127 11.47 -7.43 10.96
N GLU A 128 10.99 -6.18 10.99
CA GLU A 128 9.66 -5.83 11.48
C GLU A 128 8.56 -6.53 10.68
N GLY A 129 8.69 -6.58 9.35
CA GLY A 129 7.78 -7.31 8.48
C GLY A 129 7.70 -8.80 8.84
N LEU A 130 8.85 -9.46 9.01
CA LEU A 130 8.93 -10.87 9.41
C LEU A 130 8.28 -11.13 10.77
N ARG A 131 8.57 -10.30 11.78
CA ARG A 131 7.95 -10.40 13.11
C ARG A 131 6.44 -10.19 13.03
N ARG A 132 5.99 -9.23 12.23
CA ARG A 132 4.57 -8.92 12.08
C ARG A 132 3.82 -10.07 11.42
N ILE A 133 4.30 -10.64 10.31
CA ILE A 133 3.62 -11.77 9.66
C ILE A 133 3.65 -13.05 10.53
N ALA A 134 4.66 -13.22 11.39
CA ALA A 134 4.70 -14.34 12.33
C ALA A 134 3.50 -14.32 13.29
N THR A 135 3.02 -13.14 13.68
CA THR A 135 1.80 -13.00 14.51
C THR A 135 0.50 -13.42 13.81
N MET A 136 0.56 -13.69 12.51
CA MET A 136 -0.57 -14.12 11.69
C MET A 136 -0.42 -15.57 11.21
N GLN A 137 0.67 -16.27 11.57
CA GLN A 137 0.84 -17.69 11.26
C GLN A 137 -0.04 -18.54 12.19
N LEU A 138 -0.84 -19.40 11.61
CA LEU A 138 -1.73 -20.33 12.32
C LEU A 138 -1.00 -21.66 12.61
N PRO A 139 -1.51 -22.50 13.55
CA PRO A 139 -0.85 -23.76 13.93
C PRO A 139 -0.53 -24.71 12.77
N GLY A 140 -1.31 -24.66 11.68
CA GLY A 140 -1.06 -25.44 10.46
C GLY A 140 0.01 -24.88 9.52
N GLY A 141 0.67 -23.77 9.87
CA GLY A 141 1.76 -23.12 9.11
C GLY A 141 1.31 -22.11 8.05
N GLY A 142 0.04 -22.15 7.63
CA GLY A 142 -0.59 -21.11 6.81
C GLY A 142 -0.83 -19.83 7.59
N PHE A 143 -1.17 -18.75 6.91
CA PHE A 143 -1.32 -17.42 7.49
C PHE A 143 -2.76 -16.91 7.36
N ALA A 144 -3.24 -16.26 8.41
CA ALA A 144 -4.46 -15.47 8.36
C ALA A 144 -4.20 -14.09 7.75
N LEU A 145 -5.25 -13.43 7.24
CA LEU A 145 -5.10 -12.09 6.64
C LEU A 145 -4.90 -11.02 7.71
N TRP A 146 -5.62 -11.12 8.83
CA TRP A 146 -5.55 -10.19 9.95
C TRP A 146 -5.08 -10.91 11.22
N PRO A 147 -4.39 -10.20 12.15
CA PRO A 147 -4.05 -10.78 13.44
C PRO A 147 -5.30 -11.20 14.21
N GLY A 148 -5.26 -12.39 14.82
CA GLY A 148 -6.37 -12.94 15.60
C GLY A 148 -7.48 -13.61 14.77
N ASP A 149 -7.42 -13.54 13.43
CA ASP A 149 -8.30 -14.32 12.56
C ASP A 149 -7.84 -15.80 12.57
N GLY A 150 -8.79 -16.72 12.72
CA GLY A 150 -8.54 -18.17 12.76
C GLY A 150 -8.54 -18.84 11.38
N SER A 151 -8.79 -18.10 10.31
CA SER A 151 -8.92 -18.63 8.96
C SER A 151 -7.66 -18.38 8.11
N ILE A 152 -7.22 -19.42 7.40
CA ILE A 152 -6.08 -19.30 6.48
C ILE A 152 -6.52 -18.53 5.24
N HIS A 153 -5.75 -17.52 4.86
CA HIS A 153 -5.87 -16.84 3.57
C HIS A 153 -4.89 -17.46 2.56
N PRO A 154 -5.33 -18.29 1.59
CA PRO A 154 -4.41 -19.12 0.80
C PRO A 154 -3.42 -18.33 -0.05
N TRP A 155 -3.87 -17.30 -0.78
CA TRP A 155 -2.98 -16.47 -1.60
C TRP A 155 -1.94 -15.72 -0.77
N GLY A 156 -2.41 -14.98 0.24
CA GLY A 156 -1.57 -14.32 1.23
C GLY A 156 -0.55 -15.25 1.89
N SER A 157 -0.91 -16.50 2.17
CA SER A 157 0.01 -17.51 2.72
C SER A 157 1.13 -17.89 1.74
N VAL A 158 0.82 -18.09 0.46
CA VAL A 158 1.85 -18.33 -0.58
C VAL A 158 2.77 -17.10 -0.70
N TYR A 159 2.20 -15.89 -0.70
CA TYR A 159 2.97 -14.66 -0.83
C TYR A 159 3.88 -14.38 0.36
N ALA A 160 3.37 -14.54 1.59
CA ALA A 160 4.18 -14.41 2.81
C ALA A 160 5.27 -15.48 2.87
N THR A 161 4.97 -16.72 2.44
CA THR A 161 5.99 -17.78 2.34
C THR A 161 7.09 -17.41 1.34
N HIS A 162 6.73 -16.79 0.21
CA HIS A 162 7.72 -16.30 -0.75
C HIS A 162 8.65 -15.25 -0.14
N PHE A 163 8.08 -14.28 0.59
CA PHE A 163 8.87 -13.28 1.31
C PHE A 163 9.80 -13.91 2.35
N VAL A 164 9.31 -14.86 3.15
CA VAL A 164 10.09 -15.60 4.16
C VAL A 164 11.26 -16.37 3.52
N VAL A 165 11.02 -17.03 2.39
CA VAL A 165 12.06 -17.76 1.63
C VAL A 165 13.12 -16.80 1.09
N GLU A 166 12.71 -15.70 0.46
CA GLU A 166 13.66 -14.74 -0.11
C GLU A 166 14.42 -13.95 0.95
N ALA A 167 13.80 -13.62 2.09
CA ALA A 167 14.49 -13.00 3.22
C ALA A 167 15.62 -13.90 3.72
N LYS A 168 15.34 -15.20 3.94
CA LYS A 168 16.36 -16.17 4.36
C LYS A 168 17.45 -16.34 3.31
N ARG A 169 17.10 -16.41 2.02
CA ARG A 169 18.06 -16.50 0.91
C ARG A 169 18.95 -15.26 0.77
N ALA A 170 18.44 -14.08 1.12
CA ALA A 170 19.20 -12.84 1.12
C ALA A 170 20.04 -12.63 2.41
N GLY A 171 20.02 -13.58 3.34
CA GLY A 171 20.82 -13.55 4.57
C GLY A 171 20.18 -12.80 5.73
N HIS A 172 18.91 -12.41 5.63
CA HIS A 172 18.19 -11.86 6.78
C HIS A 172 17.93 -12.95 7.83
N PRO A 173 18.05 -12.64 9.13
CA PRO A 173 17.59 -13.55 10.18
C PRO A 173 16.09 -13.85 10.03
N VAL A 174 15.74 -15.13 10.02
CA VAL A 174 14.37 -15.61 9.94
C VAL A 174 14.22 -16.71 10.99
N GLU A 175 13.18 -16.62 11.81
CA GLU A 175 12.88 -17.65 12.81
C GLU A 175 12.64 -19.01 12.13
N ASP A 176 13.31 -20.06 12.62
CA ASP A 176 13.23 -21.39 12.01
C ASP A 176 11.83 -21.99 12.09
N GLY A 177 11.08 -21.70 13.16
CA GLY A 177 9.67 -22.09 13.31
C GLY A 177 8.82 -21.51 12.18
N LEU A 178 8.86 -20.18 12.02
CA LEU A 178 8.16 -19.45 10.96
C LEU A 178 8.43 -20.06 9.57
N HIS A 179 9.71 -20.18 9.21
CA HIS A 179 10.14 -20.65 7.89
C HIS A 179 9.75 -22.12 7.64
N ARG A 180 10.03 -23.01 8.60
CA ARG A 180 9.73 -24.44 8.46
C ARG A 180 8.22 -24.69 8.35
N ASN A 181 7.42 -24.04 9.17
CA ASN A 181 5.97 -24.23 9.20
C ASN A 181 5.31 -23.68 7.92
N ALA A 182 5.77 -22.51 7.44
CA ALA A 182 5.28 -21.92 6.19
C ALA A 182 5.54 -22.84 4.99
N LEU A 183 6.76 -23.40 4.89
CA LEU A 183 7.09 -24.36 3.83
C LEU A 183 6.34 -25.68 3.96
N ALA A 184 6.12 -26.18 5.18
CA ALA A 184 5.36 -27.41 5.41
C ALA A 184 3.90 -27.25 4.96
N TRP A 185 3.28 -26.13 5.33
CA TRP A 185 1.94 -25.78 4.84
C TRP A 185 1.90 -25.69 3.32
N LEU A 186 2.86 -24.96 2.72
CA LEU A 186 2.90 -24.77 1.27
C LEU A 186 3.07 -26.09 0.51
N ALA A 187 3.94 -26.99 1.00
CA ALA A 187 4.15 -28.30 0.42
C ALA A 187 2.90 -29.18 0.45
N GLY A 188 2.06 -29.06 1.49
CA GLY A 188 0.75 -29.70 1.55
C GLY A 188 -0.27 -29.01 0.65
N HIS A 189 -0.26 -27.68 0.60
CA HIS A 189 -1.20 -26.87 -0.19
C HIS A 189 -1.09 -27.15 -1.69
N VAL A 190 0.12 -27.32 -2.21
CA VAL A 190 0.36 -27.50 -3.65
C VAL A 190 0.06 -28.90 -4.15
N LYS A 191 -0.23 -29.88 -3.30
CA LYS A 191 -0.37 -31.29 -3.72
C LYS A 191 -1.43 -31.45 -4.81
N ALA A 192 -1.11 -32.33 -5.75
CA ALA A 192 -1.94 -32.59 -6.91
C ALA A 192 -3.38 -32.99 -6.52
N LYS A 193 -4.36 -32.39 -7.21
CA LYS A 193 -5.80 -32.65 -7.04
C LYS A 193 -6.42 -33.10 -8.37
N GLY A 194 -7.54 -33.83 -8.28
CA GLY A 194 -8.25 -34.30 -9.48
C GLY A 194 -8.89 -33.19 -10.30
N THR A 195 -9.29 -32.09 -9.67
CA THR A 195 -9.90 -30.93 -10.32
C THR A 195 -9.35 -29.63 -9.73
N TYR A 196 -9.28 -28.58 -10.54
CA TYR A 196 -8.88 -27.24 -10.11
C TYR A 196 -9.77 -26.16 -10.72
N GLY A 197 -10.06 -25.13 -9.93
CA GLY A 197 -10.50 -23.85 -10.47
C GLY A 197 -9.33 -22.99 -10.99
N GLY A 198 -9.60 -22.00 -11.84
CA GLY A 198 -8.56 -21.11 -12.38
C GLY A 198 -7.76 -20.36 -11.29
N ALA A 199 -8.44 -19.81 -10.29
CA ALA A 199 -7.78 -19.17 -9.15
C ALA A 199 -6.93 -20.15 -8.33
N GLU A 200 -7.33 -21.42 -8.27
CA GLU A 200 -6.54 -22.44 -7.58
C GLU A 200 -5.28 -22.79 -8.36
N LEU A 201 -5.36 -23.01 -9.68
CA LEU A 201 -4.19 -23.22 -10.53
C LEU A 201 -3.16 -22.08 -10.42
N GLN A 202 -3.62 -20.83 -10.35
CA GLN A 202 -2.74 -19.68 -10.15
C GLN A 202 -1.98 -19.78 -8.82
N ARG A 203 -2.68 -20.15 -7.72
CA ARG A 203 -2.03 -20.39 -6.42
C ARG A 203 -1.05 -21.55 -6.46
N MET A 204 -1.40 -22.65 -7.12
CA MET A 204 -0.54 -23.84 -7.22
C MET A 204 0.74 -23.54 -7.99
N ALA A 205 0.64 -22.92 -9.15
CA ALA A 205 1.82 -22.55 -9.96
C ALA A 205 2.75 -21.60 -9.19
N TYR A 206 2.18 -20.62 -8.48
CA TYR A 206 2.96 -19.72 -7.64
C TYR A 206 3.60 -20.46 -6.44
N GLY A 207 2.86 -21.33 -5.76
CA GLY A 207 3.39 -22.12 -4.65
C GLY A 207 4.51 -23.07 -5.07
N LEU A 208 4.39 -23.73 -6.21
CA LEU A 208 5.43 -24.60 -6.77
C LEU A 208 6.70 -23.82 -7.12
N TYR A 209 6.55 -22.60 -7.67
CA TYR A 209 7.66 -21.68 -7.86
C TYR A 209 8.37 -21.36 -6.53
N VAL A 210 7.63 -21.00 -5.49
CA VAL A 210 8.20 -20.71 -4.16
C VAL A 210 8.89 -21.92 -3.54
N LEU A 211 8.33 -23.13 -3.69
CA LEU A 211 8.98 -24.36 -3.21
C LEU A 211 10.27 -24.66 -3.97
N ALA A 212 10.30 -24.48 -5.29
CA ALA A 212 11.52 -24.64 -6.08
C ALA A 212 12.59 -23.63 -5.65
N ARG A 213 12.22 -22.37 -5.40
CA ARG A 213 13.09 -21.33 -4.81
C ARG A 213 13.63 -21.73 -3.44
N ALA A 214 12.87 -22.47 -2.64
CA ALA A 214 13.30 -22.99 -1.35
C ALA A 214 14.15 -24.28 -1.46
N GLY A 215 14.47 -24.76 -2.67
CA GLY A 215 15.20 -26.01 -2.89
C GLY A 215 14.36 -27.26 -2.62
N ARG A 216 13.02 -27.15 -2.66
CA ARG A 216 12.04 -28.20 -2.35
C ARG A 216 11.05 -28.43 -3.49
N ALA A 217 11.54 -28.38 -4.74
CA ALA A 217 10.69 -28.56 -5.92
C ALA A 217 9.90 -29.88 -5.87
N ASP A 218 8.58 -29.81 -6.09
CA ASP A 218 7.70 -30.98 -6.18
C ASP A 218 7.49 -31.35 -7.67
N LEU A 219 8.46 -32.06 -8.24
CA LEU A 219 8.47 -32.40 -9.67
C LEU A 219 7.22 -33.18 -10.09
N GLY A 220 6.71 -34.07 -9.23
CA GLY A 220 5.51 -34.87 -9.54
C GLY A 220 4.27 -34.00 -9.71
N THR A 221 4.05 -33.04 -8.81
CA THR A 221 2.94 -32.09 -8.96
C THR A 221 3.16 -31.15 -10.14
N MET A 222 4.40 -30.68 -10.35
CA MET A 222 4.74 -29.83 -11.49
C MET A 222 4.42 -30.53 -12.82
N ASP A 223 4.83 -31.79 -12.97
CA ASP A 223 4.58 -32.61 -14.16
C ASP A 223 3.08 -32.87 -14.35
N PHE A 224 2.36 -33.17 -13.27
CA PHE A 224 0.91 -33.33 -13.30
C PHE A 224 0.19 -32.08 -13.82
N ILE A 225 0.52 -30.90 -13.30
CA ILE A 225 -0.07 -29.63 -13.75
C ILE A 225 0.34 -29.33 -15.19
N ARG A 226 1.61 -29.54 -15.56
CA ARG A 226 2.11 -29.34 -16.92
C ARG A 226 1.35 -30.22 -17.93
N GLU A 227 1.10 -31.48 -17.60
CA GLU A 227 0.51 -32.44 -18.54
C GLU A 227 -1.01 -32.38 -18.61
N LYS A 228 -1.68 -32.11 -17.48
CA LYS A 228 -3.15 -32.14 -17.40
C LYS A 228 -3.80 -30.77 -17.47
N HIS A 229 -3.09 -29.71 -17.07
CA HIS A 229 -3.68 -28.39 -16.83
C HIS A 229 -2.91 -27.21 -17.45
N ALA A 230 -1.83 -27.44 -18.21
CA ALA A 230 -1.03 -26.34 -18.75
C ALA A 230 -1.85 -25.36 -19.60
N GLN A 231 -2.85 -25.84 -20.33
CA GLN A 231 -3.76 -25.05 -21.16
C GLN A 231 -4.70 -24.15 -20.34
N ASN A 232 -4.92 -24.47 -19.07
CA ASN A 232 -5.77 -23.70 -18.15
C ASN A 232 -4.95 -22.71 -17.30
N LEU A 233 -3.61 -22.72 -17.41
CA LEU A 233 -2.75 -21.77 -16.71
C LEU A 233 -2.81 -20.41 -17.41
N SER A 234 -2.98 -19.36 -16.61
CA SER A 234 -2.72 -17.99 -17.06
C SER A 234 -1.25 -17.81 -17.47
N VAL A 235 -0.96 -16.75 -18.22
CA VAL A 235 0.38 -16.47 -18.77
C VAL A 235 1.43 -16.42 -17.67
N GLU A 236 1.18 -15.67 -16.59
CA GLU A 236 2.11 -15.56 -15.46
C GLU A 236 2.23 -16.87 -14.68
N SER A 237 1.14 -17.64 -14.54
CA SER A 237 1.18 -18.95 -13.87
C SER A 237 2.02 -19.96 -14.64
N ARG A 238 1.88 -19.98 -15.97
CA ARG A 238 2.69 -20.81 -16.85
C ARG A 238 4.17 -20.42 -16.78
N ALA A 239 4.47 -19.12 -16.73
CA ALA A 239 5.83 -18.62 -16.56
C ALA A 239 6.42 -18.97 -15.18
N LEU A 240 5.65 -18.85 -14.10
CA LEU A 240 6.08 -19.24 -12.75
C LEU A 240 6.38 -20.74 -12.66
N LEU A 241 5.53 -21.59 -13.25
CA LEU A 241 5.79 -23.03 -13.33
C LEU A 241 7.05 -23.32 -14.16
N ALA A 242 7.26 -22.59 -15.27
CA ALA A 242 8.48 -22.71 -16.05
C ALA A 242 9.73 -22.30 -15.25
N ALA A 243 9.66 -21.20 -14.51
CA ALA A 243 10.73 -20.77 -13.62
C ALA A 243 11.03 -21.83 -12.54
N ALA A 244 9.99 -22.45 -11.97
CA ALA A 244 10.15 -23.56 -11.03
C ALA A 244 10.95 -24.73 -11.66
N TYR A 245 10.66 -25.11 -12.91
CA TYR A 245 11.45 -26.11 -13.64
C TYR A 245 12.89 -25.67 -13.90
N GLY A 246 13.09 -24.40 -14.24
CA GLY A 246 14.43 -23.82 -14.41
C GLY A 246 15.27 -23.94 -13.15
N THR A 247 14.71 -23.54 -12.01
CA THR A 247 15.35 -23.66 -10.68
C THR A 247 15.59 -25.12 -10.29
N ALA A 248 14.71 -26.04 -10.69
CA ALA A 248 14.84 -27.48 -10.46
C ALA A 248 15.79 -28.19 -11.45
N GLY A 249 16.41 -27.47 -12.40
CA GLY A 249 17.37 -28.05 -13.35
C GLY A 249 16.75 -28.77 -14.55
N ASN A 250 15.51 -28.45 -14.94
CA ASN A 250 14.84 -29.03 -16.10
C ASN A 250 14.58 -27.97 -17.21
N PRO A 251 15.62 -27.60 -17.98
CA PRO A 251 15.51 -26.55 -19.00
C PRO A 251 14.58 -26.93 -20.16
N ARG A 252 14.38 -28.23 -20.42
CA ARG A 252 13.48 -28.71 -21.48
C ARG A 252 12.01 -28.43 -21.12
N ALA A 253 11.59 -28.78 -19.90
CA ALA A 253 10.23 -28.50 -19.43
C ALA A 253 9.98 -26.99 -19.31
N MET A 254 10.98 -26.25 -18.83
CA MET A 254 10.96 -24.78 -18.80
C MET A 254 10.71 -24.20 -20.20
N ALA A 255 11.54 -24.57 -21.19
CA ALA A 255 11.40 -24.07 -22.56
C ALA A 255 10.04 -24.40 -23.19
N ALA A 256 9.52 -25.60 -22.94
CA ALA A 256 8.21 -26.03 -23.44
C ALA A 256 7.06 -25.15 -22.92
N LEU A 257 7.11 -24.71 -21.66
CA LEU A 257 6.11 -23.82 -21.08
C LEU A 257 6.27 -22.37 -21.55
N LEU A 258 7.48 -21.92 -21.88
CA LEU A 258 7.76 -20.54 -22.30
C LEU A 258 7.54 -20.30 -23.79
N GLY A 259 7.62 -21.33 -24.63
CA GLY A 259 7.65 -21.20 -26.10
C GLY A 259 6.48 -20.44 -26.73
N ASN A 260 5.29 -20.46 -26.12
CA ASN A 260 4.08 -19.81 -26.62
C ASN A 260 3.36 -18.98 -25.55
N LEU A 261 4.11 -18.25 -24.71
CA LEU A 261 3.51 -17.36 -23.73
C LEU A 261 2.81 -16.17 -24.42
N GLY A 262 1.50 -16.05 -24.23
CA GLY A 262 0.72 -14.88 -24.66
C GLY A 262 1.10 -13.57 -23.94
N GLN A 263 0.37 -12.51 -24.24
CA GLN A 263 0.47 -11.23 -23.51
C GLN A 263 -0.58 -11.17 -22.39
N ILE A 264 -0.32 -10.34 -21.39
CA ILE A 264 -1.28 -10.01 -20.34
C ILE A 264 -1.83 -8.62 -20.68
N GLU A 265 -3.07 -8.56 -21.17
CA GLU A 265 -3.71 -7.31 -21.59
C GLU A 265 -4.68 -6.78 -20.53
N GLN A 266 -5.86 -7.37 -20.41
CA GLN A 266 -6.83 -7.02 -19.39
C GLN A 266 -7.17 -8.24 -18.53
N VAL A 267 -7.10 -8.04 -17.22
CA VAL A 267 -7.45 -9.03 -16.21
C VAL A 267 -8.41 -8.33 -15.28
N GLN A 268 -9.52 -8.98 -14.96
CA GLN A 268 -10.48 -8.45 -14.00
C GLN A 268 -9.81 -8.30 -12.64
N ARG A 269 -9.93 -7.12 -12.04
CA ARG A 269 -9.46 -6.90 -10.67
C ARG A 269 -10.30 -7.71 -9.70
N GLU A 270 -9.64 -8.42 -8.80
CA GLU A 270 -10.30 -9.10 -7.69
C GLU A 270 -10.09 -8.31 -6.40
N THR A 271 -11.19 -8.06 -5.68
CA THR A 271 -11.16 -7.43 -4.35
C THR A 271 -10.94 -8.44 -3.22
N GLY A 272 -11.08 -9.74 -3.51
CA GLY A 272 -10.79 -10.88 -2.64
C GLY A 272 -10.00 -11.96 -3.37
N GLY A 273 -10.04 -13.19 -2.88
CA GLY A 273 -9.45 -14.34 -3.58
C GLY A 273 -7.93 -14.24 -3.72
N ASN A 274 -7.44 -14.14 -4.95
CA ASN A 274 -6.01 -14.00 -5.23
C ASN A 274 -5.57 -12.55 -5.42
N PHE A 275 -6.48 -11.58 -5.25
CA PHE A 275 -6.20 -10.16 -5.52
C PHE A 275 -5.64 -9.96 -6.94
N ASN A 276 -6.22 -10.67 -7.90
CA ASN A 276 -5.77 -10.71 -9.28
C ASN A 276 -5.87 -9.34 -9.94
N SER A 277 -4.86 -8.99 -10.74
CA SER A 277 -4.88 -7.79 -11.57
C SER A 277 -3.86 -7.89 -12.71
N ALA A 278 -4.03 -7.06 -13.75
CA ALA A 278 -3.12 -7.06 -14.89
C ALA A 278 -1.71 -6.61 -14.49
N ILE A 279 -1.58 -5.57 -13.65
CA ILE A 279 -0.28 -5.07 -13.19
C ILE A 279 0.45 -6.13 -12.37
N ARG A 280 -0.26 -6.74 -11.40
CA ARG A 280 0.28 -7.82 -10.56
C ARG A 280 0.76 -9.00 -11.40
N ASN A 281 -0.02 -9.40 -12.40
CA ASN A 281 0.34 -10.54 -13.26
C ASN A 281 1.53 -10.22 -14.17
N ARG A 282 1.64 -8.99 -14.69
CA ARG A 282 2.83 -8.55 -15.44
C ARG A 282 4.08 -8.53 -14.56
N ALA A 283 3.97 -8.10 -13.31
CA ALA A 283 5.08 -8.13 -12.37
C ALA A 283 5.53 -9.55 -12.04
N LEU A 284 4.59 -10.48 -11.82
CA LEU A 284 4.90 -11.91 -11.65
C LEU A 284 5.54 -12.53 -12.91
N LEU A 285 5.04 -12.19 -14.10
CA LEU A 285 5.63 -12.62 -15.36
C LEU A 285 7.06 -12.09 -15.52
N LEU A 286 7.30 -10.81 -15.19
CA LEU A 286 8.64 -10.22 -15.20
C LEU A 286 9.57 -10.97 -14.24
N LEU A 287 9.12 -11.24 -13.01
CA LEU A 287 9.89 -12.00 -12.02
C LEU A 287 10.27 -13.39 -12.54
N ALA A 288 9.30 -14.14 -13.09
CA ALA A 288 9.52 -15.47 -13.63
C ALA A 288 10.48 -15.46 -14.83
N LEU A 289 10.38 -14.48 -15.72
CA LEU A 289 11.28 -14.34 -16.88
C LEU A 289 12.70 -13.95 -16.49
N LEU A 290 12.88 -13.10 -15.48
CA LEU A 290 14.21 -12.79 -14.96
C LEU A 290 14.93 -14.05 -14.50
N GLU A 291 14.22 -15.01 -13.90
CA GLU A 291 14.82 -16.26 -13.46
C GLU A 291 15.02 -17.28 -14.58
N SER A 292 14.00 -17.48 -15.42
CA SER A 292 14.00 -18.55 -16.43
C SER A 292 14.63 -18.18 -17.77
N GLN A 293 14.50 -16.93 -18.22
CA GLN A 293 15.01 -16.42 -19.49
C GLN A 293 15.53 -14.98 -19.34
N PRO A 294 16.66 -14.78 -18.61
CA PRO A 294 17.17 -13.44 -18.29
C PRO A 294 17.55 -12.57 -19.49
N GLN A 295 17.74 -13.18 -20.67
CA GLN A 295 18.04 -12.50 -21.93
C GLN A 295 16.81 -12.32 -22.83
N SER A 296 15.61 -12.61 -22.32
CA SER A 296 14.38 -12.49 -23.11
C SER A 296 14.13 -11.03 -23.53
N PRO A 297 13.85 -10.76 -24.81
CA PRO A 297 13.49 -9.40 -25.27
C PRO A 297 12.16 -8.91 -24.67
N ARG A 298 11.38 -9.80 -24.04
CA ARG A 298 10.14 -9.44 -23.34
C ARG A 298 10.37 -8.71 -22.02
N ILE A 299 11.54 -8.89 -21.39
CA ILE A 299 11.86 -8.24 -20.11
C ILE A 299 11.80 -6.71 -20.25
N PRO A 300 12.56 -6.05 -21.16
CA PRO A 300 12.46 -4.60 -21.31
C PRO A 300 11.06 -4.14 -21.71
N GLN A 301 10.34 -4.90 -22.56
CA GLN A 301 8.96 -4.58 -22.95
C GLN A 301 7.99 -4.59 -21.74
N LEU A 302 8.17 -5.52 -20.81
CA LEU A 302 7.37 -5.59 -19.58
C LEU A 302 7.70 -4.45 -18.62
N VAL A 303 8.97 -4.09 -18.48
CA VAL A 303 9.39 -2.92 -17.69
C VAL A 303 8.76 -1.64 -18.25
N ASP A 304 8.81 -1.44 -19.58
CA ASP A 304 8.19 -0.30 -20.25
C ASP A 304 6.66 -0.32 -20.13
N ARG A 305 6.02 -1.50 -20.16
CA ARG A 305 4.57 -1.61 -19.93
C ARG A 305 4.20 -1.25 -18.50
N LEU A 306 4.91 -1.76 -17.50
CA LEU A 306 4.68 -1.42 -16.09
C LEU A 306 4.87 0.10 -15.84
N ALA A 307 5.87 0.72 -16.48
CA ALA A 307 6.09 2.16 -16.38
C ALA A 307 5.00 2.99 -17.07
N ARG A 308 4.35 2.44 -18.11
CA ARG A 308 3.12 3.04 -18.68
C ARG A 308 1.94 2.86 -17.74
N ASP A 309 1.72 1.65 -17.22
CA ASP A 309 0.65 1.37 -16.24
C ASP A 309 0.74 2.32 -15.04
N ALA A 310 1.95 2.65 -14.55
CA ALA A 310 2.13 3.53 -13.40
C ALA A 310 1.73 4.99 -13.68
N ARG A 311 1.79 5.40 -14.96
CA ARG A 311 1.39 6.74 -15.42
C ARG A 311 -0.09 6.81 -15.79
N GLU A 312 -0.61 5.75 -16.41
CA GLU A 312 -1.99 5.68 -16.90
C GLU A 312 -3.00 5.32 -15.79
N ILE A 313 -2.57 4.60 -14.75
CA ILE A 313 -3.43 4.09 -13.68
C ILE A 313 -2.97 4.71 -12.35
N PRO A 314 -3.67 5.74 -11.82
CA PRO A 314 -3.24 6.45 -10.62
C PRO A 314 -3.24 5.57 -9.36
N TYR A 315 -4.28 4.75 -9.22
CA TYR A 315 -4.56 3.98 -8.01
C TYR A 315 -4.10 2.53 -8.17
N TRP A 316 -3.05 2.16 -7.42
CA TRP A 316 -2.52 0.80 -7.37
C TRP A 316 -2.79 0.21 -6.00
N SER A 317 -3.02 -1.10 -5.94
CA SER A 317 -3.05 -1.81 -4.67
C SER A 317 -1.63 -2.03 -4.14
N THR A 318 -1.50 -2.26 -2.84
CA THR A 318 -0.24 -2.64 -2.20
C THR A 318 0.43 -3.82 -2.90
N GLN A 319 -0.35 -4.77 -3.42
CA GLN A 319 0.18 -5.94 -4.11
C GLN A 319 0.79 -5.62 -5.47
N GLU A 320 0.13 -4.74 -6.22
CA GLU A 320 0.62 -4.28 -7.52
C GLU A 320 1.96 -3.56 -7.34
N GLU A 321 2.05 -2.71 -6.32
CA GLU A 321 3.27 -2.00 -5.98
C GLU A 321 4.35 -2.97 -5.48
N GLY A 322 4.01 -3.87 -4.56
CA GLY A 322 4.92 -4.83 -3.95
C GLY A 322 5.59 -5.73 -4.99
N PHE A 323 4.81 -6.45 -5.81
CA PHE A 323 5.39 -7.30 -6.86
C PHE A 323 6.15 -6.49 -7.92
N THR A 324 5.65 -5.31 -8.32
CA THR A 324 6.33 -4.50 -9.34
C THR A 324 7.70 -4.05 -8.84
N LEU A 325 7.77 -3.49 -7.63
CA LEU A 325 9.03 -3.02 -7.04
C LEU A 325 10.00 -4.19 -6.78
N LEU A 326 9.49 -5.35 -6.35
CA LEU A 326 10.29 -6.57 -6.20
C LEU A 326 10.92 -7.00 -7.54
N ALA A 327 10.13 -7.12 -8.59
CA ALA A 327 10.59 -7.55 -9.91
C ALA A 327 11.57 -6.54 -10.53
N LEU A 328 11.28 -5.24 -10.43
CA LEU A 328 12.17 -4.18 -10.90
C LEU A 328 13.48 -4.11 -10.11
N GLY A 329 13.43 -4.37 -8.80
CA GLY A 329 14.64 -4.47 -7.97
C GLY A 329 15.56 -5.60 -8.43
N GLN A 330 15.00 -6.77 -8.73
CA GLN A 330 15.78 -7.88 -9.27
C GLN A 330 16.30 -7.62 -10.69
N PHE A 331 15.54 -6.91 -11.52
CA PHE A 331 15.97 -6.49 -12.85
C PHE A 331 17.17 -5.53 -12.80
N ILE A 332 17.11 -4.51 -11.94
CA ILE A 332 18.16 -3.50 -11.83
C ILE A 332 19.47 -4.09 -11.30
N LYS A 333 19.40 -5.03 -10.34
CA LYS A 333 20.60 -5.75 -9.86
C LYS A 333 21.37 -6.49 -10.98
N ARG A 334 20.75 -6.73 -12.13
CA ARG A 334 21.35 -7.42 -13.28
C ARG A 334 21.84 -6.47 -14.38
N GLN A 335 21.50 -5.18 -14.31
CA GLN A 335 21.98 -4.21 -15.28
C GLN A 335 23.38 -3.71 -14.90
N ALA A 336 24.32 -3.87 -15.84
CA ALA A 336 25.70 -3.43 -15.67
C ALA A 336 25.87 -2.02 -16.24
N SER A 337 25.98 -1.05 -15.33
CA SER A 337 26.37 0.35 -15.59
C SER A 337 25.38 1.19 -16.41
N TYR A 338 25.29 2.48 -16.04
CA TYR A 338 24.45 3.46 -16.72
C TYR A 338 25.34 4.54 -17.36
N PRO A 339 25.04 4.96 -18.61
CA PRO A 339 25.80 6.01 -19.28
C PRO A 339 25.93 7.27 -18.42
N PRO A 340 27.09 7.95 -18.42
CA PRO A 340 27.25 9.18 -17.68
C PRO A 340 26.34 10.26 -18.26
N TYR A 341 25.76 11.07 -17.37
CA TYR A 341 25.06 12.30 -17.70
C TYR A 341 25.12 13.25 -16.51
N SER A 342 24.81 14.52 -16.75
CA SER A 342 24.61 15.51 -15.70
C SER A 342 23.56 16.53 -16.11
N GLY A 343 23.02 17.28 -15.15
CA GLY A 343 22.02 18.29 -15.40
C GLY A 343 21.63 19.10 -14.17
N THR A 344 20.64 19.96 -14.34
CA THR A 344 20.13 20.88 -13.31
C THR A 344 18.61 20.78 -13.22
N VAL A 345 18.10 20.81 -11.98
CA VAL A 345 16.67 20.91 -11.66
C VAL A 345 16.34 22.36 -11.31
N PHE A 346 15.27 22.89 -11.87
CA PHE A 346 14.69 24.18 -11.48
C PHE A 346 13.22 24.00 -11.08
N VAL A 347 12.77 24.79 -10.11
CA VAL A 347 11.35 24.87 -9.71
C VAL A 347 10.91 26.33 -9.76
N GLY A 348 9.91 26.64 -10.58
CA GLY A 348 9.45 28.02 -10.78
C GLY A 348 10.58 28.97 -11.20
N GLY A 349 11.50 28.49 -12.04
CA GLY A 349 12.66 29.24 -12.52
C GLY A 349 13.85 29.33 -11.54
N LYS A 350 13.70 28.91 -10.29
CA LYS A 350 14.79 28.90 -9.31
C LYS A 350 15.54 27.58 -9.34
N LYS A 351 16.89 27.62 -9.35
CA LYS A 351 17.73 26.42 -9.29
C LYS A 351 17.50 25.68 -7.98
N ALA A 352 17.05 24.43 -8.06
CA ALA A 352 16.87 23.54 -6.92
C ALA A 352 18.15 22.71 -6.65
N GLY A 353 18.90 22.35 -7.70
CA GLY A 353 20.16 21.63 -7.56
C GLY A 353 20.63 20.98 -8.86
N THR A 354 21.73 20.24 -8.80
CA THR A 354 22.33 19.53 -9.93
C THR A 354 22.29 18.02 -9.71
N PHE A 355 22.21 17.25 -10.79
CA PHE A 355 22.20 15.78 -10.75
C PHE A 355 23.21 15.18 -11.72
N THR A 356 23.52 13.89 -11.51
CA THR A 356 24.43 13.09 -12.34
C THR A 356 23.79 11.72 -12.64
N ASN A 357 24.54 10.75 -13.16
CA ASN A 357 24.13 9.35 -13.30
C ASN A 357 24.04 8.59 -11.96
N LYS A 358 23.78 9.30 -10.86
CA LYS A 358 23.41 8.76 -9.55
C LYS A 358 22.01 9.26 -9.22
N THR A 359 21.23 8.42 -8.54
CA THR A 359 19.91 8.82 -8.05
C THR A 359 20.05 10.00 -7.09
N ALA A 360 19.36 11.09 -7.40
CA ALA A 360 19.32 12.31 -6.62
C ALA A 360 17.87 12.65 -6.27
N THR A 361 17.66 13.03 -5.00
CA THR A 361 16.35 13.42 -4.47
C THR A 361 16.40 14.87 -3.99
N PHE A 362 15.50 15.70 -4.51
CA PHE A 362 15.29 17.09 -4.13
C PHE A 362 13.95 17.18 -3.41
N ALA A 363 13.95 17.00 -2.09
CA ALA A 363 12.75 16.93 -1.26
C ALA A 363 12.31 18.31 -0.71
N ASN A 364 11.09 18.36 -0.20
CA ASN A 364 10.52 19.52 0.51
C ASN A 364 10.52 20.84 -0.30
N LEU A 365 10.53 20.73 -1.63
CA LEU A 365 10.46 21.88 -2.53
C LEU A 365 9.10 22.57 -2.39
N ARG A 366 9.11 23.89 -2.35
CA ARG A 366 7.91 24.74 -2.20
C ARG A 366 7.56 25.43 -3.51
N GLY A 367 6.30 25.82 -3.63
CA GLY A 367 5.78 26.57 -4.76
C GLY A 367 5.16 25.69 -5.85
N SER A 368 4.36 26.34 -6.70
CA SER A 368 3.52 25.72 -7.73
C SER A 368 4.05 25.89 -9.15
N GLY A 369 5.15 26.63 -9.37
CA GLY A 369 5.72 26.83 -10.70
C GLY A 369 6.21 25.51 -11.34
N PRO A 370 6.37 25.44 -12.67
CA PRO A 370 6.79 24.22 -13.35
C PRO A 370 8.15 23.72 -12.85
N VAL A 371 8.34 22.39 -12.91
CA VAL A 371 9.66 21.76 -12.69
C VAL A 371 10.35 21.64 -14.04
N ARG A 372 11.56 22.18 -14.15
CA ARG A 372 12.39 22.06 -15.36
C ARG A 372 13.58 21.17 -15.08
N LEU A 373 13.74 20.14 -15.90
CA LEU A 373 14.91 19.26 -15.93
C LEU A 373 15.74 19.63 -17.15
N GLN A 374 16.95 20.13 -16.92
CA GLN A 374 17.87 20.55 -17.99
C GLN A 374 19.10 19.66 -17.99
N MET A 375 19.29 18.91 -19.07
CA MET A 375 20.45 18.05 -19.31
C MET A 375 21.63 18.88 -19.83
N ASN A 376 22.84 18.57 -19.35
CA ASN A 376 24.07 19.08 -19.94
C ASN A 376 24.42 18.30 -21.22
N PRO A 377 25.20 18.88 -22.15
CA PRO A 377 25.67 18.17 -23.35
C PRO A 377 26.36 16.83 -23.04
N GLY A 378 26.24 15.86 -23.95
CA GLY A 378 26.88 14.54 -23.83
C GLY A 378 26.02 13.43 -23.23
N TYR A 379 24.74 13.69 -22.93
CA TYR A 379 23.79 12.66 -22.49
C TYR A 379 23.27 11.82 -23.67
N LYS A 380 22.91 10.56 -23.41
CA LYS A 380 22.12 9.74 -24.35
C LYS A 380 20.63 9.96 -24.07
N PRO A 381 19.78 10.25 -25.08
CA PRO A 381 18.33 10.33 -24.90
C PRO A 381 17.78 9.09 -24.18
N GLY A 382 16.97 9.30 -23.14
CA GLY A 382 16.40 8.22 -22.34
C GLY A 382 17.34 7.61 -21.29
N ALA A 383 18.58 8.12 -21.14
CA ALA A 383 19.51 7.61 -20.12
C ALA A 383 19.16 8.03 -18.67
N ALA A 384 18.31 9.04 -18.51
CA ALA A 384 17.86 9.53 -17.21
C ALA A 384 16.34 9.38 -17.08
N PHE A 385 15.89 9.00 -15.89
CA PHE A 385 14.49 8.91 -15.50
C PHE A 385 14.21 9.91 -14.40
N PHE A 386 12.96 10.38 -14.33
CA PHE A 386 12.52 11.31 -13.31
C PHE A 386 11.17 10.91 -12.71
N SER A 387 10.93 11.41 -11.50
CA SER A 387 9.60 11.47 -10.89
C SER A 387 9.46 12.79 -10.13
N VAL A 388 8.30 13.42 -10.26
CA VAL A 388 7.89 14.64 -9.56
C VAL A 388 6.65 14.27 -8.77
N LEU A 389 6.81 14.15 -7.45
CA LEU A 389 5.70 13.99 -6.54
C LEU A 389 5.29 15.33 -5.97
N SER A 390 4.02 15.68 -6.12
CA SER A 390 3.41 16.87 -5.52
C SER A 390 2.33 16.42 -4.56
N ARG A 391 2.51 16.71 -3.27
CA ARG A 391 1.61 16.30 -2.19
C ARG A 391 1.10 17.50 -1.43
N GLY A 392 -0.18 17.51 -1.08
CA GLY A 392 -0.75 18.54 -0.21
C GLY A 392 -2.17 18.20 0.23
N VAL A 393 -2.67 18.97 1.19
CA VAL A 393 -4.06 18.89 1.64
C VAL A 393 -4.93 19.68 0.68
N PRO A 394 -6.04 19.12 0.17
CA PRO A 394 -6.97 19.86 -0.67
C PRO A 394 -7.56 21.09 0.03
N THR A 395 -7.88 22.13 -0.74
CA THR A 395 -8.70 23.24 -0.23
C THR A 395 -10.13 22.77 0.03
N ASP A 396 -10.85 23.51 0.87
CA ASP A 396 -12.23 23.17 1.21
C ASP A 396 -13.15 23.21 -0.04
N ALA A 397 -12.84 24.08 -1.02
CA ALA A 397 -13.58 24.17 -2.28
C ALA A 397 -13.24 23.05 -3.28
N ALA A 398 -12.00 22.56 -3.26
CA ALA A 398 -11.55 21.48 -4.14
C ALA A 398 -12.03 20.10 -3.68
N PHE A 399 -12.37 19.94 -2.40
CA PHE A 399 -12.95 18.71 -1.89
C PHE A 399 -14.42 18.59 -2.30
N GLN A 400 -14.75 17.48 -2.95
CA GLN A 400 -16.12 17.09 -3.24
C GLN A 400 -16.31 15.64 -2.80
N PRO A 401 -17.41 15.32 -2.09
CA PRO A 401 -17.80 13.95 -1.82
C PRO A 401 -17.87 13.16 -3.12
N SER A 402 -17.49 11.90 -3.07
CA SER A 402 -17.36 11.06 -4.26
C SER A 402 -17.93 9.67 -4.03
N ARG A 403 -18.45 9.08 -5.11
CA ARG A 403 -19.02 7.74 -5.13
C ARG A 403 -18.53 7.05 -6.40
N ALA A 404 -17.76 5.99 -6.25
CA ALA A 404 -17.28 5.15 -7.33
C ALA A 404 -17.43 3.69 -6.91
N GLY A 405 -18.53 3.05 -7.30
CA GLY A 405 -18.85 1.66 -6.96
C GLY A 405 -19.17 1.36 -5.49
N LEU A 406 -18.88 2.30 -4.58
CA LEU A 406 -19.25 2.26 -3.17
C LEU A 406 -20.09 3.48 -2.81
N GLU A 407 -20.90 3.33 -1.76
CA GLU A 407 -21.55 4.44 -1.08
C GLU A 407 -21.31 4.34 0.43
N ILE A 408 -21.13 5.48 1.09
CA ILE A 408 -20.91 5.56 2.53
C ILE A 408 -21.67 6.75 3.14
N GLU A 409 -22.26 6.51 4.30
CA GLU A 409 -23.00 7.49 5.09
C GLU A 409 -22.51 7.45 6.54
N ARG A 410 -22.54 8.61 7.19
CA ARG A 410 -22.26 8.72 8.63
C ARG A 410 -23.29 9.63 9.28
N GLU A 411 -23.95 9.10 10.29
CA GLU A 411 -24.87 9.82 11.16
C GLU A 411 -24.33 9.83 12.59
N PHE A 412 -24.68 10.88 13.35
CA PHE A 412 -24.40 10.98 14.77
C PHE A 412 -25.71 10.88 15.55
N LYS A 413 -25.72 10.01 16.55
CA LYS A 413 -26.86 9.77 17.43
C LYS A 413 -26.50 10.10 18.87
N ASN A 414 -27.50 10.49 19.64
CA ASN A 414 -27.37 10.61 21.09
C ASN A 414 -27.38 9.23 21.75
N ARG A 415 -27.20 9.18 23.08
CA ARG A 415 -27.22 7.96 23.90
C ARG A 415 -28.48 7.10 23.72
N ASP A 416 -29.61 7.72 23.41
CA ASP A 416 -30.92 7.07 23.29
C ASP A 416 -31.27 6.66 21.84
N GLY A 417 -30.35 6.87 20.88
CA GLY A 417 -30.53 6.53 19.47
C GLY A 417 -31.24 7.59 18.61
N GLY A 418 -31.60 8.73 19.21
CA GLY A 418 -32.14 9.90 18.51
C GLY A 418 -31.07 10.68 17.74
N PRO A 419 -31.48 11.56 16.78
CA PRO A 419 -30.54 12.42 16.07
C PRO A 419 -29.80 13.37 17.02
N LEU A 420 -28.50 13.60 16.76
CA LEU A 420 -27.69 14.54 17.52
C LEU A 420 -27.41 15.83 16.72
N ASP A 421 -27.64 16.99 17.34
CA ASP A 421 -27.22 18.28 16.78
C ASP A 421 -25.74 18.54 17.12
N LEU A 422 -24.89 18.46 16.09
CA LEU A 422 -23.44 18.63 16.23
C LEU A 422 -23.02 20.06 16.63
N ARG A 423 -23.91 21.05 16.64
CA ARG A 423 -23.62 22.42 17.11
C ARG A 423 -23.88 22.60 18.62
N ASN A 424 -24.42 21.60 19.28
CA ASN A 424 -24.87 21.69 20.67
C ASN A 424 -24.46 20.46 21.51
N VAL A 425 -23.37 19.78 21.14
CA VAL A 425 -22.84 18.65 21.93
C VAL A 425 -22.28 19.20 23.24
N ARG A 426 -22.56 18.55 24.37
CA ARG A 426 -22.03 18.95 25.68
C ARG A 426 -20.85 18.08 26.08
N GLN A 427 -19.91 18.68 26.80
CA GLN A 427 -18.79 17.94 27.38
C GLN A 427 -19.30 16.81 28.29
N GLY A 428 -18.80 15.60 28.07
CA GLY A 428 -19.20 14.37 28.74
C GLY A 428 -20.27 13.55 28.01
N ASP A 429 -20.92 14.12 26.99
CA ASP A 429 -21.96 13.41 26.22
C ASP A 429 -21.39 12.14 25.57
N LEU A 430 -22.14 11.05 25.72
CA LEU A 430 -21.92 9.83 24.95
C LEU A 430 -22.61 9.99 23.59
N VAL A 431 -21.82 9.86 22.53
CA VAL A 431 -22.24 10.01 21.14
C VAL A 431 -22.06 8.67 20.43
N VAL A 432 -23.03 8.29 19.62
CA VAL A 432 -22.94 7.08 18.79
C VAL A 432 -22.78 7.48 17.34
N ILE A 433 -21.68 7.05 16.73
CA ILE A 433 -21.44 7.19 15.29
C ILE A 433 -22.07 5.98 14.61
N LYS A 434 -23.07 6.21 13.75
CA LYS A 434 -23.65 5.20 12.86
C LYS A 434 -23.04 5.35 11.48
N THR A 435 -22.19 4.41 11.07
CA THR A 435 -21.60 4.37 9.74
C THR A 435 -22.29 3.31 8.90
N ARG A 436 -22.79 3.70 7.73
CA ARG A 436 -23.41 2.78 6.77
C ARG A 436 -22.58 2.73 5.50
N VAL A 437 -22.40 1.56 4.94
CA VAL A 437 -21.69 1.36 3.67
C VAL A 437 -22.42 0.34 2.81
N ARG A 438 -22.41 0.51 1.48
CA ARG A 438 -22.87 -0.51 0.53
C ARG A 438 -22.02 -0.52 -0.73
N SER A 439 -22.02 -1.66 -1.40
CA SER A 439 -21.53 -1.77 -2.77
C SER A 439 -22.68 -1.58 -3.76
N VAL A 440 -22.42 -0.82 -4.81
CA VAL A 440 -23.29 -0.66 -6.00
C VAL A 440 -22.63 -1.25 -7.25
N SER A 441 -21.61 -2.09 -7.08
CA SER A 441 -20.83 -2.71 -8.17
C SER A 441 -20.67 -4.22 -7.99
N GLY A 442 -21.62 -4.87 -7.30
CA GLY A 442 -21.57 -6.29 -6.97
C GLY A 442 -20.90 -6.59 -5.63
N PRO A 443 -20.60 -7.84 -5.29
CA PRO A 443 -19.90 -8.17 -4.05
C PRO A 443 -18.47 -7.60 -4.06
N ILE A 444 -18.05 -6.98 -2.96
CA ILE A 444 -16.70 -6.40 -2.80
C ILE A 444 -16.11 -6.88 -1.48
N HIS A 445 -14.94 -7.50 -1.53
CA HIS A 445 -14.22 -7.93 -0.33
C HIS A 445 -13.16 -6.89 0.09
N ASN A 446 -12.73 -6.94 1.34
CA ASN A 446 -11.61 -6.13 1.85
C ASN A 446 -11.81 -4.62 1.67
N VAL A 447 -12.98 -4.11 2.07
CA VAL A 447 -13.27 -2.68 2.10
C VAL A 447 -12.80 -2.10 3.42
N ALA A 448 -11.95 -1.09 3.36
CA ALA A 448 -11.52 -0.30 4.50
C ALA A 448 -12.43 0.92 4.66
N LEU A 449 -13.06 1.06 5.83
CA LEU A 449 -13.80 2.24 6.23
C LEU A 449 -12.94 3.06 7.18
N VAL A 450 -12.77 4.34 6.87
CA VAL A 450 -11.99 5.28 7.68
C VAL A 450 -12.90 6.37 8.21
N ASN A 451 -13.09 6.35 9.52
CA ASN A 451 -13.79 7.39 10.26
C ASN A 451 -12.76 8.21 11.03
N LEU A 452 -12.23 9.27 10.40
CA LEU A 452 -11.46 10.28 11.11
C LEU A 452 -12.36 11.04 12.08
N LEU A 453 -11.90 11.18 13.33
CA LEU A 453 -12.64 11.85 14.39
C LEU A 453 -12.36 13.35 14.41
N PRO A 454 -13.35 14.21 14.68
CA PRO A 454 -13.09 15.58 15.09
C PRO A 454 -12.42 15.58 16.47
N SER A 455 -11.43 16.45 16.70
CA SER A 455 -10.57 16.41 17.91
C SER A 455 -11.28 16.57 19.26
N GLY A 456 -12.55 16.99 19.27
CA GLY A 456 -13.37 17.05 20.49
C GLY A 456 -13.95 15.70 20.94
N LEU A 457 -13.85 14.66 20.12
CA LEU A 457 -14.36 13.31 20.41
C LEU A 457 -13.22 12.32 20.64
N GLU A 458 -13.38 11.45 21.63
CA GLU A 458 -12.50 10.31 21.90
C GLU A 458 -13.29 9.00 21.79
N VAL A 459 -12.65 7.95 21.28
CA VAL A 459 -13.29 6.64 21.13
C VAL A 459 -13.46 5.95 22.48
N GLU A 460 -14.64 5.37 22.69
CA GLU A 460 -14.87 4.40 23.76
C GLU A 460 -14.43 3.02 23.27
N ASN A 461 -13.44 2.42 23.95
CA ASN A 461 -12.90 1.12 23.54
C ASN A 461 -13.84 -0.02 23.97
N PRO A 462 -14.57 -0.68 23.05
CA PRO A 462 -15.58 -1.68 23.38
C PRO A 462 -14.99 -2.96 24.02
N ARG A 463 -13.66 -3.11 24.03
CA ARG A 463 -12.96 -4.23 24.68
C ARG A 463 -12.85 -4.08 26.20
N LEU A 464 -13.20 -2.91 26.75
CA LEU A 464 -13.20 -2.68 28.19
C LEU A 464 -14.55 -3.09 28.79
N GLU A 465 -14.52 -3.88 29.87
CA GLU A 465 -15.74 -4.30 30.58
C GLU A 465 -16.57 -3.12 31.10
N THR A 466 -15.92 -1.97 31.31
CA THR A 466 -16.54 -0.73 31.79
C THR A 466 -17.22 0.08 30.69
N THR A 467 -17.04 -0.29 29.40
CA THR A 467 -17.67 0.44 28.31
C THR A 467 -19.17 0.19 28.31
N GLU A 468 -19.92 1.28 28.25
CA GLU A 468 -21.36 1.24 28.28
C GLU A 468 -21.94 0.47 27.09
N GLN A 469 -22.88 -0.44 27.36
CA GLN A 469 -23.63 -1.19 26.36
C GLN A 469 -24.99 -0.53 26.16
N LEU A 470 -25.29 -0.11 24.94
CA LEU A 470 -26.56 0.54 24.61
C LEU A 470 -27.54 -0.50 24.05
N PRO A 471 -28.73 -0.74 24.65
CA PRO A 471 -29.63 -1.82 24.22
C PRO A 471 -30.10 -1.74 22.76
N TRP A 472 -30.17 -0.54 22.20
CA TRP A 472 -30.54 -0.31 20.79
C TRP A 472 -29.36 -0.51 19.83
N VAL A 473 -28.13 -0.59 20.35
CA VAL A 473 -26.90 -0.97 19.63
C VAL A 473 -26.63 -2.45 19.93
N ASN A 474 -27.45 -3.36 19.38
CA ASN A 474 -27.34 -4.80 19.68
C ASN A 474 -26.48 -5.58 18.65
N ASP A 475 -26.09 -6.81 18.98
CA ASP A 475 -25.18 -7.67 18.19
C ASP A 475 -25.69 -8.06 16.79
N ALA A 476 -26.93 -7.70 16.41
CA ALA A 476 -27.37 -7.76 15.01
C ALA A 476 -26.66 -6.70 14.13
N ASN A 477 -25.85 -5.83 14.75
CA ASN A 477 -24.91 -4.93 14.12
C ASN A 477 -23.70 -5.72 13.61
N LEU A 478 -23.43 -5.61 12.31
CA LEU A 478 -22.43 -6.42 11.62
C LEU A 478 -21.05 -6.27 12.29
N ILE A 479 -20.42 -7.39 12.62
CA ILE A 479 -19.05 -7.42 13.16
C ILE A 479 -18.09 -7.30 11.98
N PRO A 480 -17.20 -6.29 11.95
CA PRO A 480 -16.21 -6.19 10.88
C PRO A 480 -15.22 -7.36 10.95
N ARG A 481 -14.59 -7.71 9.83
CA ARG A 481 -13.49 -8.70 9.83
C ARG A 481 -12.33 -8.25 10.72
N TYR A 482 -12.09 -6.95 10.81
CA TYR A 482 -11.10 -6.37 11.68
C TYR A 482 -11.50 -4.96 12.12
N LEU A 483 -11.19 -4.61 13.37
CA LEU A 483 -11.45 -3.31 13.99
C LEU A 483 -10.14 -2.78 14.58
N ASP A 484 -9.73 -1.60 14.11
CA ASP A 484 -8.58 -0.86 14.64
C ASP A 484 -9.04 0.53 15.13
N LEU A 485 -8.93 0.73 16.44
CA LEU A 485 -9.31 1.95 17.13
C LEU A 485 -8.05 2.72 17.48
N ARG A 486 -7.96 3.96 17.02
CA ARG A 486 -6.84 4.87 17.27
C ARG A 486 -7.37 6.17 17.85
N ASP A 487 -6.48 6.95 18.46
CA ASP A 487 -6.82 8.23 19.09
C ASP A 487 -7.59 9.19 18.17
N ASP A 488 -7.28 9.17 16.88
CA ASP A 488 -7.83 10.11 15.90
C ASP A 488 -8.77 9.48 14.85
N ARG A 489 -9.00 8.17 14.92
CA ARG A 489 -9.80 7.46 13.90
C ARG A 489 -10.31 6.09 14.34
N ILE A 490 -11.41 5.70 13.72
CA ILE A 490 -11.96 4.34 13.75
C ILE A 490 -11.74 3.72 12.36
N LEU A 491 -11.17 2.52 12.33
CA LEU A 491 -10.96 1.75 11.10
C LEU A 491 -11.76 0.45 11.17
N LEU A 492 -12.60 0.21 10.16
CA LEU A 492 -13.37 -1.03 10.00
C LEU A 492 -12.98 -1.69 8.70
N PHE A 493 -12.78 -3.01 8.72
CA PHE A 493 -12.48 -3.79 7.52
C PHE A 493 -13.58 -4.81 7.30
N VAL A 494 -14.22 -4.77 6.14
CA VAL A 494 -15.49 -5.48 5.90
C VAL A 494 -15.53 -6.09 4.50
N ASP A 495 -16.38 -7.09 4.34
CA ASP A 495 -16.79 -7.57 3.02
C ASP A 495 -18.23 -7.16 2.78
N LEU A 496 -18.51 -6.62 1.60
CA LEU A 496 -19.81 -6.10 1.22
C LEU A 496 -20.54 -7.06 0.28
N PRO A 497 -21.75 -7.53 0.64
CA PRO A 497 -22.66 -8.13 -0.32
C PRO A 497 -23.14 -7.08 -1.34
N PRO A 498 -23.66 -7.51 -2.50
CA PRO A 498 -24.22 -6.59 -3.48
C PRO A 498 -25.47 -5.87 -2.93
N ASP A 499 -25.57 -4.56 -3.20
CA ASP A 499 -26.76 -3.72 -3.02
C ASP A 499 -27.40 -3.68 -1.63
N ALA A 500 -26.69 -4.14 -0.60
CA ALA A 500 -27.17 -4.16 0.78
C ALA A 500 -26.35 -3.22 1.69
N TRP A 501 -27.06 -2.38 2.43
CA TRP A 501 -26.46 -1.51 3.44
C TRP A 501 -26.00 -2.31 4.65
N GLN A 502 -24.71 -2.20 4.94
CA GLN A 502 -24.13 -2.65 6.19
C GLN A 502 -23.97 -1.49 7.14
N THR A 503 -24.36 -1.69 8.40
CA THR A 503 -24.36 -0.64 9.42
C THR A 503 -23.46 -1.04 10.59
N PHE A 504 -22.58 -0.13 10.97
CA PHE A 504 -21.64 -0.25 12.08
C PHE A 504 -21.87 0.90 13.05
N TYR A 505 -21.82 0.60 14.34
CA TYR A 505 -21.95 1.59 15.40
C TYR A 505 -20.65 1.68 16.17
N THR A 506 -20.24 2.91 16.52
CA THR A 506 -19.08 3.13 17.38
C THR A 506 -19.40 4.20 18.40
N LEU A 507 -19.07 3.92 19.66
CA LEU A 507 -19.29 4.81 20.76
C LEU A 507 -18.07 5.75 20.89
N VAL A 508 -18.36 7.03 21.08
CA VAL A 508 -17.35 8.07 21.30
C VAL A 508 -17.86 9.03 22.37
N ARG A 509 -16.96 9.69 23.09
CA ARG A 509 -17.28 10.67 24.13
C ARG A 509 -16.81 12.06 23.73
N ALA A 510 -17.64 13.07 24.00
CA ALA A 510 -17.24 14.46 23.88
C ALA A 510 -16.37 14.89 25.07
N VAL A 511 -15.10 15.21 24.83
CA VAL A 511 -14.11 15.45 25.90
C VAL A 511 -13.67 16.91 25.95
N SER A 512 -13.25 17.48 24.82
CA SER A 512 -12.66 18.82 24.78
C SER A 512 -13.65 19.85 24.23
N PRO A 513 -14.02 20.91 24.99
CA PRO A 513 -14.82 22.00 24.48
C PRO A 513 -14.12 22.76 23.34
N GLY A 514 -14.89 23.19 22.33
CA GLY A 514 -14.39 23.94 21.19
C GLY A 514 -15.15 23.67 19.89
N THR A 515 -14.72 24.34 18.83
CA THR A 515 -15.26 24.14 17.47
C THR A 515 -14.24 23.37 16.63
N PHE A 516 -14.68 22.24 16.08
CA PHE A 516 -13.83 21.30 15.36
C PHE A 516 -14.34 21.12 13.92
N ARG A 517 -13.41 20.93 12.99
CA ARG A 517 -13.74 20.45 11.66
C ARG A 517 -14.15 18.98 11.76
N LEU A 518 -15.17 18.58 11.01
CA LEU A 518 -15.59 17.20 10.88
C LEU A 518 -15.03 16.62 9.58
N PRO A 519 -14.02 15.74 9.64
CA PRO A 519 -13.45 15.07 8.47
C PRO A 519 -14.49 14.21 7.76
N PRO A 520 -14.44 14.05 6.42
CA PRO A 520 -15.34 13.14 5.72
C PRO A 520 -15.07 11.68 6.10
N VAL A 521 -16.13 10.88 6.18
CA VAL A 521 -16.02 9.41 6.25
C VAL A 521 -15.57 8.86 4.90
N GLN A 522 -14.77 7.79 4.88
CA GLN A 522 -14.24 7.21 3.64
C GLN A 522 -14.43 5.71 3.60
N ALA A 523 -14.65 5.16 2.41
CA ALA A 523 -14.60 3.72 2.13
C ALA A 523 -13.77 3.48 0.87
N GLU A 524 -12.97 2.42 0.85
CA GLU A 524 -12.16 2.04 -0.31
C GLU A 524 -11.94 0.53 -0.33
N ALA A 525 -12.09 -0.10 -1.50
CA ALA A 525 -11.69 -1.50 -1.68
C ALA A 525 -10.16 -1.58 -1.79
N MET A 526 -9.51 -2.26 -0.85
CA MET A 526 -8.04 -2.23 -0.72
C MET A 526 -7.28 -2.76 -1.95
N TYR A 527 -7.89 -3.68 -2.70
CA TYR A 527 -7.25 -4.34 -3.85
C TYR A 527 -7.82 -3.91 -5.21
N ASP A 528 -8.88 -3.09 -5.19
CA ASP A 528 -9.34 -2.31 -6.34
C ASP A 528 -9.68 -0.89 -5.89
N PRO A 529 -8.67 -0.02 -5.71
CA PRO A 529 -8.89 1.29 -5.09
C PRO A 529 -9.64 2.27 -6.01
N THR A 530 -10.01 1.84 -7.23
CA THR A 530 -10.96 2.56 -8.09
C THR A 530 -12.37 2.52 -7.51
N LEU A 531 -12.68 1.50 -6.68
CA LEU A 531 -13.92 1.37 -5.94
C LEU A 531 -13.78 2.07 -4.58
N ARG A 532 -14.38 3.25 -4.46
CA ARG A 532 -14.24 4.12 -3.29
C ARG A 532 -15.43 5.05 -3.10
N ALA A 533 -15.60 5.54 -1.88
CA ALA A 533 -16.58 6.55 -1.55
C ALA A 533 -16.04 7.49 -0.47
N THR A 534 -16.41 8.76 -0.56
CA THR A 534 -16.14 9.76 0.47
C THR A 534 -17.43 10.52 0.77
N GLY A 535 -17.72 10.68 2.07
CA GLY A 535 -18.89 11.39 2.56
C GLY A 535 -18.68 12.90 2.69
N GLU A 536 -19.68 13.55 3.27
CA GLU A 536 -19.68 14.99 3.51
C GLU A 536 -18.69 15.41 4.60
N ARG A 537 -18.16 16.63 4.44
CA ARG A 537 -17.44 17.35 5.50
C ARG A 537 -18.42 18.17 6.34
N GLY A 538 -17.98 18.59 7.53
CA GLY A 538 -18.81 19.45 8.38
C GLY A 538 -18.03 20.16 9.48
N THR A 539 -18.77 20.57 10.50
CA THR A 539 -18.24 21.14 11.74
C THR A 539 -18.98 20.55 12.94
N MET A 540 -18.33 20.55 14.10
CA MET A 540 -18.90 20.12 15.36
C MET A 540 -18.48 21.10 16.46
N GLU A 541 -19.37 21.41 17.37
CA GLU A 541 -19.13 22.24 18.55
C GLU A 541 -19.39 21.43 19.82
N VAL A 542 -18.40 21.38 20.70
CA VAL A 542 -18.52 20.84 22.06
C VAL A 542 -18.57 22.01 23.03
N LYS A 543 -19.66 22.14 23.77
CA LYS A 543 -19.88 23.17 24.78
C LYS A 543 -19.46 22.68 26.15
N THR A 544 -18.96 23.59 26.98
CA THR A 544 -18.73 23.30 28.39
C THR A 544 -20.05 22.90 29.05
N ARG A 545 -19.97 21.95 29.99
CA ARG A 545 -21.12 21.39 30.68
C ARG A 545 -21.91 22.42 31.48
#